data_AF-A0A947JIS6-F1
#
_entry.id   AF-A0A947JIS6-F1
#
_cell.length_a   1.000
_cell.length_b   1.000
_cell.length_c   1.000
_cell.angle_alpha   90.00
_cell.angle_beta   90.00
_cell.angle_gamma   90.00
#
_symmetry.space_group_name_H-M   'P 1'
#
loop_
_entity.id
_entity.type
_entity.pdbx_description
1 polymer ?
#
loop_
_entity_poly.entity_id
_entity_poly.type
_entity_poly.pdbx_seq_one_letter_code
_entity_poly.pdbx_strand_id
1 'polypeptide(L)'
;MTNNFKWFLVVAASVLCIMIIWIYKVNTVEESSFYQVIVRGRIKVEISVEPEDVKPVIYMDSEKVGNTTPLLLKVAPDNYLIRVEAEGYESAEQEVIVKTLRTTEVNFKLQSLE
;
A
#
# COMPACT_ATOMS: atom_id res chain seq x y z
N MET A 1 64.26 14.54 8.98
CA MET A 1 63.73 13.22 8.58
C MET A 1 62.32 13.00 9.15
N THR A 2 61.43 14.00 9.06
CA THR A 2 60.11 14.03 9.76
C THR A 2 58.93 14.40 8.85
N ASN A 3 59.18 14.93 7.65
CA ASN A 3 58.13 15.34 6.71
C ASN A 3 57.37 14.15 6.11
N ASN A 4 58.06 13.02 5.90
CA ASN A 4 57.47 11.81 5.32
C ASN A 4 56.44 11.18 6.28
N PHE A 5 56.66 11.26 7.60
CA PHE A 5 55.73 10.71 8.60
C PHE A 5 54.45 11.55 8.72
N LYS A 6 54.57 12.88 8.63
CA LYS A 6 53.41 13.79 8.63
C LYS A 6 52.55 13.61 7.37
N TRP A 7 53.18 13.45 6.21
CA TRP A 7 52.47 13.19 4.95
C TRP A 7 51.74 11.84 4.99
N PHE A 8 52.38 10.81 5.55
CA PHE A 8 51.76 9.50 5.76
C PHE A 8 50.50 9.57 6.64
N LEU A 9 50.55 10.36 7.73
CA LEU A 9 49.38 10.57 8.60
C LEU A 9 48.20 11.26 7.90
N VAL A 10 48.47 12.24 7.04
CA VAL A 10 47.42 12.95 6.27
C VAL A 10 46.76 12.01 5.26
N VAL A 11 47.57 11.19 4.56
CA VAL A 11 47.05 10.20 3.61
C VAL A 11 46.22 9.14 4.34
N ALA A 12 46.70 8.62 5.47
CA ALA A 12 45.95 7.66 6.27
C ALA A 12 44.61 8.20 6.77
N ALA A 13 44.56 9.46 7.22
CA ALA A 13 43.32 10.11 7.65
C ALA A 13 42.30 10.26 6.50
N SER A 14 42.76 10.62 5.29
CA SER A 14 41.89 10.73 4.11
C SER A 14 41.26 9.39 3.71
N VAL A 15 42.04 8.31 3.76
CA VAL A 15 41.55 6.95 3.44
C VAL A 15 40.54 6.48 4.49
N LEU A 16 40.78 6.76 5.77
CA LEU A 16 39.81 6.47 6.83
C LEU A 16 38.51 7.27 6.66
N CYS A 17 38.58 8.56 6.33
CA CYS A 17 37.37 9.35 6.04
C CYS A 17 36.59 8.79 4.85
N ILE A 18 37.26 8.43 3.76
CA ILE A 18 36.61 7.83 2.58
C ILE A 18 35.97 6.48 2.96
N MET A 19 36.66 5.64 3.74
CA MET A 19 36.13 4.37 4.24
C MET A 19 34.87 4.59 5.11
N ILE A 20 34.90 5.56 6.02
CA ILE A 20 33.76 5.90 6.88
C ILE A 20 32.58 6.39 6.03
N ILE A 21 32.81 7.29 5.07
CA ILE A 21 31.78 7.76 4.14
C ILE A 21 31.19 6.58 3.34
N TRP A 22 32.03 5.64 2.92
CA TRP A 22 31.60 4.45 2.21
C TRP A 22 30.73 3.53 3.08
N ILE A 23 31.06 3.35 4.36
CA ILE A 23 30.27 2.60 5.35
C ILE A 23 28.90 3.25 5.59
N TYR A 24 28.84 4.58 5.76
CA TYR A 24 27.56 5.26 5.90
C TYR A 24 26.71 5.13 4.64
N LYS A 25 27.31 5.29 3.45
CA LYS A 25 26.60 5.17 2.18
C LYS A 25 26.08 3.75 1.93
N VAL A 26 26.85 2.71 2.26
CA VAL A 26 26.43 1.31 2.06
C VAL A 26 25.27 0.95 2.99
N ASN A 27 25.30 1.43 4.24
CA ASN A 27 24.23 1.20 5.21
C ASN A 27 22.94 1.96 4.87
N THR A 28 22.99 3.06 4.09
CA THR A 28 21.80 3.84 3.71
C THR A 28 21.11 3.31 2.45
N VAL A 29 21.80 2.59 1.57
CA VAL A 29 21.22 2.17 0.28
C VAL A 29 20.29 0.97 0.41
N GLU A 30 20.48 0.08 1.39
CA GLU A 30 19.69 -1.15 1.54
C GLU A 30 18.26 -0.94 2.07
N GLU A 31 17.96 0.18 2.72
CA GLU A 31 16.58 0.47 3.16
C GLU A 31 15.69 0.92 1.99
N SER A 32 16.24 1.50 0.93
CA SER A 32 15.43 2.26 -0.04
C SER A 32 14.68 1.41 -1.08
N SER A 33 15.19 0.24 -1.46
CA SER A 33 14.58 -0.60 -2.51
C SER A 33 13.70 -1.73 -1.95
N PHE A 34 13.74 -1.98 -0.64
CA PHE A 34 12.94 -3.04 0.00
C PHE A 34 11.54 -2.58 0.44
N TYR A 35 11.28 -1.27 0.56
CA TYR A 35 9.92 -0.76 0.77
C TYR A 35 8.98 -1.00 -0.42
N GLN A 36 9.52 -1.39 -1.59
CA GLN A 36 8.72 -1.81 -2.74
C GLN A 36 8.41 -3.32 -2.74
N VAL A 37 8.67 -4.05 -1.65
CA VAL A 37 8.00 -5.34 -1.43
C VAL A 37 6.56 -5.03 -1.02
N ILE A 38 5.73 -4.78 -2.03
CA ILE A 38 4.31 -4.51 -1.87
C ILE A 38 3.70 -5.72 -1.15
N VAL A 39 3.52 -5.60 0.17
CA VAL A 39 2.69 -6.52 0.95
C VAL A 39 1.25 -6.21 0.55
N ARG A 40 0.87 -6.58 -0.69
CA ARG A 40 -0.49 -6.39 -1.21
C ARG A 40 -1.41 -7.19 -0.31
N GLY A 41 -2.10 -6.50 0.60
CA GLY A 41 -3.29 -7.05 1.23
C GLY A 41 -4.22 -7.47 0.09
N ARG A 42 -4.67 -8.71 0.09
CA ARG A 42 -5.69 -9.13 -0.86
C ARG A 42 -7.00 -8.74 -0.20
N ILE A 43 -7.83 -7.92 -0.82
CA ILE A 43 -9.18 -7.69 -0.33
C ILE A 43 -10.12 -8.46 -1.26
N LYS A 44 -10.95 -9.35 -0.70
CA LYS A 44 -12.01 -10.02 -1.46
C LYS A 44 -13.29 -9.32 -1.07
N VAL A 45 -13.68 -8.29 -1.81
CA VAL A 45 -14.92 -7.58 -1.51
C VAL A 45 -16.05 -8.34 -2.19
N GLU A 46 -16.71 -9.21 -1.44
CA GLU A 46 -17.86 -9.98 -1.92
C GLU A 46 -19.14 -9.16 -1.72
N ILE A 47 -19.40 -8.27 -2.66
CA ILE A 47 -20.60 -7.44 -2.62
C ILE A 47 -21.74 -8.24 -3.24
N SER A 48 -22.67 -8.70 -2.41
CA SER A 48 -23.88 -9.38 -2.86
C SER A 48 -25.03 -8.38 -2.87
N VAL A 49 -25.38 -7.87 -4.04
CA VAL A 49 -26.54 -6.99 -4.21
C VAL A 49 -27.73 -7.85 -4.56
N GLU A 50 -28.79 -7.76 -3.76
CA GLU A 50 -30.09 -8.32 -4.10
C GLU A 50 -30.98 -7.19 -4.62
N PRO A 51 -31.59 -7.34 -5.81
CA PRO A 51 -31.52 -8.47 -6.74
C PRO A 51 -30.23 -8.49 -7.58
N GLU A 52 -29.82 -9.70 -7.98
CA GLU A 52 -28.56 -9.99 -8.69
C GLU A 52 -28.46 -9.31 -10.08
N ASP A 53 -29.58 -8.86 -10.65
CA ASP A 53 -29.66 -8.16 -11.94
C ASP A 53 -29.14 -6.70 -11.89
N VAL A 54 -28.81 -6.20 -10.71
CA VAL A 54 -28.36 -4.82 -10.53
C VAL A 54 -26.85 -4.72 -10.76
N LYS A 55 -26.41 -3.67 -11.45
CA LYS A 55 -24.99 -3.35 -11.67
C LYS A 55 -24.53 -2.28 -10.68
N PRO A 56 -24.10 -2.63 -9.46
CA PRO A 56 -23.63 -1.64 -8.50
C PRO A 56 -22.31 -1.02 -8.98
N VAL A 57 -22.11 0.25 -8.68
CA VAL A 57 -20.85 0.97 -8.81
C VAL A 57 -20.15 0.98 -7.46
N ILE A 58 -18.91 0.52 -7.45
CA ILE A 58 -18.11 0.36 -6.24
C ILE A 58 -17.04 1.43 -6.24
N TYR A 59 -16.99 2.19 -5.16
CA TYR A 59 -15.99 3.21 -4.88
C TYR A 59 -15.14 2.79 -3.68
N MET A 60 -13.85 3.08 -3.75
CA MET A 60 -12.89 2.90 -2.66
C MET A 60 -12.15 4.22 -2.49
N ASP A 61 -12.22 4.82 -1.30
CA ASP A 61 -11.62 6.13 -1.00
C ASP A 61 -12.01 7.22 -2.03
N SER A 62 -13.26 7.19 -2.49
CA SER A 62 -13.81 8.06 -3.55
C SER A 62 -13.33 7.76 -4.98
N GLU A 63 -12.49 6.74 -5.20
CA GLU A 63 -12.10 6.28 -6.53
C GLU A 63 -12.99 5.12 -6.99
N LYS A 64 -13.46 5.17 -8.24
CA LYS A 64 -14.25 4.07 -8.82
C LYS A 64 -13.35 2.89 -9.12
N VAL A 65 -13.54 1.80 -8.38
CA VAL A 65 -12.74 0.57 -8.52
C VAL A 65 -13.36 -0.47 -9.44
N GLY A 66 -14.68 -0.40 -9.66
CA GLY A 66 -15.36 -1.34 -10.55
C GLY A 66 -16.87 -1.23 -10.52
N ASN A 67 -17.51 -2.09 -11.32
CA ASN A 67 -18.96 -2.19 -11.47
C ASN A 67 -19.46 -3.64 -11.57
N THR A 68 -18.62 -4.61 -11.18
CA THR A 68 -18.90 -6.04 -11.30
C THR A 68 -18.75 -6.69 -9.94
N THR A 69 -19.74 -7.48 -9.54
CA THR A 69 -19.74 -8.31 -8.34
C THR A 69 -19.63 -9.79 -8.72
N PRO A 70 -18.84 -10.62 -8.01
CA PRO A 70 -17.90 -10.27 -6.93
C PRO A 70 -16.61 -9.58 -7.46
N LEU A 71 -16.07 -8.62 -6.69
CA LEU A 71 -14.88 -7.85 -7.08
C LEU A 71 -13.67 -8.23 -6.20
N LEU A 72 -12.57 -8.65 -6.84
CA LEU A 72 -11.32 -8.95 -6.14
C LEU A 72 -10.26 -7.88 -6.43
N LEU A 73 -9.91 -7.12 -5.40
CA LEU A 73 -8.92 -6.04 -5.48
C LEU A 73 -7.66 -6.40 -4.69
N LYS A 74 -6.52 -5.87 -5.14
CA LYS A 74 -5.24 -6.01 -4.44
C LYS A 74 -4.77 -4.61 -4.08
N VAL A 75 -4.83 -4.27 -2.79
CA VAL A 75 -4.54 -2.93 -2.28
C VAL A 75 -3.46 -3.01 -1.20
N ALA A 76 -2.84 -1.88 -0.88
CA ALA A 76 -1.92 -1.81 0.25
C ALA A 76 -2.70 -2.03 1.56
N PRO A 77 -2.06 -2.47 2.65
CA PRO A 77 -2.71 -2.55 3.94
C PRO A 77 -2.94 -1.13 4.45
N ASP A 78 -4.20 -0.71 4.49
CA ASP A 78 -4.64 0.59 4.97
C ASP A 78 -6.12 0.53 5.34
N ASN A 79 -6.64 1.62 5.88
CA ASN A 79 -8.08 1.81 6.06
C ASN A 79 -8.68 2.36 4.78
N TYR A 80 -9.64 1.63 4.20
CA TYR A 80 -10.35 2.05 3.00
C TYR A 80 -11.81 2.29 3.31
N LEU A 81 -12.37 3.38 2.79
CA LEU A 81 -13.81 3.62 2.77
C LEU A 81 -14.39 2.99 1.51
N ILE A 82 -15.16 1.92 1.65
CA ILE A 82 -15.85 1.28 0.53
C ILE A 82 -17.27 1.80 0.47
N ARG A 83 -17.64 2.36 -0.67
CA ARG A 83 -19.00 2.82 -0.97
C ARG A 83 -19.57 2.06 -2.14
N VAL A 84 -20.81 1.63 -2.01
CA VAL A 84 -21.55 0.92 -3.05
C VAL A 84 -22.79 1.72 -3.39
N GLU A 85 -22.94 2.06 -4.65
CA GLU A 85 -24.09 2.79 -5.18
C GLU A 85 -24.75 1.94 -6.26
N ALA A 86 -26.08 1.90 -6.28
CA ALA A 86 -26.82 1.27 -7.36
C ALA A 86 -28.06 2.10 -7.72
N GLU A 87 -28.48 2.03 -8.98
CA GLU A 87 -29.64 2.76 -9.47
C GLU A 87 -30.93 2.22 -8.83
N GLY A 88 -31.68 3.10 -8.14
CA GLY A 88 -32.90 2.71 -7.41
C GLY A 88 -32.67 2.14 -6.01
N TYR A 89 -31.44 2.20 -5.49
CA TYR A 89 -31.08 1.73 -4.15
C TYR A 89 -30.38 2.82 -3.34
N GLU A 90 -30.47 2.70 -2.02
CA GLU A 90 -29.71 3.53 -1.09
C GLU A 90 -28.22 3.19 -1.16
N SER A 91 -27.37 4.22 -1.14
CA SER A 91 -25.93 4.04 -1.10
C SER A 91 -25.48 3.47 0.25
N ALA A 92 -24.67 2.43 0.23
CA ALA A 92 -24.10 1.85 1.44
C ALA A 92 -22.61 2.20 1.54
N GLU A 93 -22.16 2.61 2.72
CA GLU A 93 -20.77 2.96 3.02
C GLU A 93 -20.26 2.15 4.22
N GLN A 94 -19.06 1.59 4.12
CA GLN A 94 -18.42 0.86 5.20
C GLN A 94 -16.90 1.07 5.18
N GLU A 95 -16.34 1.39 6.36
CA GLU A 95 -14.90 1.45 6.56
C GLU A 95 -14.32 0.05 6.79
N VAL A 96 -13.27 -0.28 6.04
CA VAL A 96 -12.66 -1.60 6.03
C VAL A 96 -11.16 -1.49 6.26
N ILE A 97 -10.70 -2.13 7.34
CA ILE A 97 -9.30 -2.14 7.73
C ILE A 97 -8.61 -3.33 7.05
N VAL A 98 -7.77 -3.04 6.05
CA VAL A 98 -7.01 -4.06 5.33
C VAL A 98 -5.69 -4.32 6.04
N LYS A 99 -5.50 -5.57 6.49
CA LYS A 99 -4.24 -6.02 7.09
C LYS A 99 -3.38 -6.77 6.08
N THR A 100 -2.07 -6.71 6.29
CA THR A 100 -1.08 -7.45 5.48
C THR A 100 -1.41 -8.95 5.45
N LEU A 101 -1.27 -9.58 4.27
CA LEU A 101 -1.41 -11.03 4.06
C LEU A 101 -2.75 -11.65 4.50
N ARG A 102 -3.80 -10.84 4.70
CA ARG A 102 -5.15 -11.31 5.03
C ARG A 102 -6.14 -10.94 3.95
N THR A 103 -7.09 -11.84 3.69
CA THR A 103 -8.27 -11.56 2.88
C THR A 103 -9.36 -11.00 3.77
N THR A 104 -9.79 -9.77 3.50
CA THR A 104 -10.97 -9.19 4.17
C THR A 104 -12.16 -9.35 3.24
N GLU A 105 -13.20 -10.01 3.75
CA GLU A 105 -14.49 -10.17 3.08
C GLU A 105 -15.47 -9.13 3.60
N VAL A 106 -16.11 -8.43 2.68
CA VAL A 106 -17.03 -7.34 2.97
C VAL A 106 -18.28 -7.56 2.17
N ASN A 107 -19.40 -7.76 2.87
CA ASN A 107 -20.71 -7.99 2.27
C ASN A 107 -21.56 -6.74 2.49
N PHE A 108 -22.06 -6.17 1.40
CA PHE A 108 -23.03 -5.08 1.46
C PHE A 108 -24.41 -5.60 1.12
N LYS A 109 -25.43 -5.09 1.81
CA LYS A 109 -26.83 -5.27 1.43
C LYS A 109 -27.38 -3.90 1.11
N LEU A 110 -27.89 -3.72 -0.10
CA LEU A 110 -28.50 -2.47 -0.52
C LEU A 110 -30.00 -2.50 -0.24
N GLN A 111 -30.53 -1.40 0.26
CA GLN A 111 -31.96 -1.23 0.48
C GLN A 111 -32.56 -0.49 -0.71
N SER A 112 -33.68 -0.97 -1.27
CA SER A 112 -34.34 -0.28 -2.38
C SER A 112 -34.92 1.05 -1.91
N LEU A 113 -34.75 2.11 -2.71
CA LEU A 113 -35.53 3.35 -2.57
C LEU A 113 -36.91 3.07 -3.19
N GLU A 114 -37.85 2.58 -2.38
CA GLU A 114 -39.27 2.48 -2.77
C GLU A 114 -39.94 3.86 -2.88
#